data_AF-A0A8H5Z4A3-F1
#
_entry.id   AF-A0A8H5Z4A3-F1
#
_cell.length_a   1.000
_cell.length_b   1.000
_cell.length_c   1.000
_cell.angle_alpha   90.00
_cell.angle_beta   90.00
_cell.angle_gamma   90.00
#
_symmetry.space_group_name_H-M   'P 1'
#
loop_
_entity.id
_entity.type
_entity.pdbx_description
1 polymer ?
#
loop_
_entity_poly.entity_id
_entity_poly.type
_entity_poly.pdbx_seq_one_letter_code
_entity_poly.pdbx_strand_id
1 'polypeptide(L)'
;MSDYKPTEHDGLRKDGQPDGRVGTGEFAHGKVDPHKAGEQGGKTSGSGEGLGSSDSSGGDYKPTEHGGLKKDGSPDQRVKGN
;
A
#
# COMPACT_ATOMS: atom_id res chain seq x y z
N MET A 1 11.49 -5.70 -21.11
CA MET A 1 10.58 -6.20 -20.05
C MET A 1 9.81 -7.39 -20.60
N SER A 2 9.29 -8.29 -19.76
CA SER A 2 8.40 -9.34 -20.25
C SER A 2 6.98 -8.79 -20.32
N ASP A 3 6.45 -8.56 -21.53
CA ASP A 3 5.08 -8.05 -21.76
C ASP A 3 3.97 -9.08 -21.52
N TYR A 4 4.35 -10.25 -21.01
CA TYR A 4 3.44 -11.36 -20.81
C TYR A 4 2.70 -11.22 -19.50
N LYS A 5 1.37 -11.24 -19.60
CA LYS A 5 0.45 -11.12 -18.48
C LYS A 5 -0.27 -12.45 -18.28
N PRO A 6 0.11 -13.22 -17.25
CA PRO A 6 -0.55 -14.46 -16.90
C PRO A 6 -2.07 -14.33 -16.73
N THR A 7 -2.56 -13.17 -16.30
CA THR A 7 -3.99 -12.85 -16.18
C THR A 7 -4.76 -12.93 -17.50
N GLU A 8 -4.09 -12.71 -18.63
CA GLU A 8 -4.68 -12.79 -19.98
C GLU A 8 -4.53 -14.21 -20.58
N HIS A 9 -3.90 -15.12 -19.85
CA HIS A 9 -3.59 -16.49 -20.27
C HIS A 9 -3.95 -17.52 -19.19
N ASP A 10 -5.18 -17.44 -18.65
CA ASP A 10 -5.73 -18.40 -17.67
C ASP A 10 -4.88 -18.59 -16.40
N GLY A 11 -4.09 -17.57 -16.05
CA GLY A 11 -3.17 -17.62 -14.92
C GLY A 11 -1.89 -18.41 -15.19
N LEU A 12 -1.59 -18.76 -16.43
CA LEU A 12 -0.37 -19.47 -16.81
C LEU A 12 0.77 -18.50 -17.12
N ARG A 13 2.00 -18.97 -16.94
CA ARG A 13 3.25 -18.31 -17.30
C ARG A 13 3.60 -18.58 -18.76
N LYS A 14 4.63 -17.89 -19.27
CA LYS A 14 5.16 -18.07 -20.64
C LYS A 14 5.54 -19.52 -20.98
N ASP A 15 5.91 -20.31 -19.97
CA ASP A 15 6.29 -21.72 -20.07
C ASP A 15 5.10 -22.68 -19.89
N GLY A 16 3.87 -22.16 -19.79
CA GLY A 16 2.65 -22.93 -19.59
C GLY A 16 2.46 -23.44 -18.15
N GLN A 17 3.36 -23.12 -17.23
CA GLN A 17 3.21 -23.45 -15.81
C GLN A 17 2.22 -22.48 -15.15
N PRO A 18 1.46 -22.89 -14.13
CA PRO A 18 0.66 -21.97 -13.33
C PRO A 18 1.51 -20.85 -12.73
N ASP A 19 1.03 -19.61 -12.80
CA ASP A 19 1.68 -18.45 -12.19
C ASP A 19 1.18 -18.27 -10.76
N GLY A 20 2.03 -18.52 -9.76
CA GLY A 20 1.64 -18.37 -8.35
C GLY A 20 1.25 -16.95 -7.90
N ARG A 21 1.33 -15.94 -8.77
CA ARG A 21 0.86 -14.58 -8.49
C ARG A 21 -0.60 -14.38 -8.88
N VAL A 22 -1.15 -15.22 -9.76
CA VAL A 22 -2.50 -15.06 -10.32
C VAL A 22 -3.22 -16.41 -10.40
N GLY A 23 -4.53 -16.42 -10.20
CA GLY A 23 -5.34 -17.63 -10.43
C GLY A 23 -5.75 -18.43 -9.19
N THR A 24 -5.22 -18.14 -8.00
CA THR A 24 -5.76 -18.74 -6.76
C THR A 24 -6.94 -17.96 -6.18
N GLY A 25 -7.11 -16.68 -6.53
CA GLY A 25 -8.14 -15.80 -5.96
C GLY A 25 -7.96 -15.48 -4.46
N GLU A 26 -7.02 -16.15 -3.80
CA GLU A 26 -6.77 -16.08 -2.37
C GLU A 26 -5.45 -15.37 -2.08
N PHE A 27 -5.45 -14.53 -1.04
CA PHE A 27 -4.24 -13.87 -0.56
C PHE A 27 -3.21 -14.89 -0.08
N ALA A 28 -1.98 -14.79 -0.60
CA ALA A 28 -0.87 -15.70 -0.29
C ALA A 28 -1.26 -17.20 -0.34
N HIS A 29 -2.09 -17.61 -1.31
CA HIS A 29 -2.60 -18.98 -1.48
C HIS A 29 -3.46 -19.46 -0.28
N GLY A 30 -4.22 -18.56 0.36
CA GLY A 30 -5.10 -18.89 1.49
C GLY A 30 -4.36 -19.16 2.81
N LYS A 31 -3.03 -19.12 2.80
CA LYS A 31 -2.17 -19.38 3.98
C LYS A 31 -2.18 -18.21 4.95
N VAL A 32 -2.59 -17.02 4.49
CA VAL A 32 -2.52 -15.79 5.25
C VAL A 32 -3.89 -15.12 5.25
N ASP A 33 -4.34 -14.72 6.43
CA ASP A 33 -5.53 -13.90 6.61
C ASP A 33 -5.22 -12.46 6.12
N PRO A 34 -5.90 -11.97 5.08
CA PRO A 34 -5.66 -10.62 4.55
C PRO A 34 -5.85 -9.53 5.60
N HIS A 35 -6.79 -9.68 6.53
CA HIS A 35 -7.08 -8.67 7.55
C HIS A 35 -5.96 -8.59 8.57
N LYS A 36 -5.50 -9.74 9.07
CA LYS A 36 -4.37 -9.79 10.02
C LYS A 36 -3.06 -9.37 9.37
N ALA A 37 -2.81 -9.79 8.14
CA ALA A 37 -1.62 -9.37 7.40
C ALA A 37 -1.66 -7.88 7.04
N GLY A 38 -2.82 -7.35 6.69
CA GLY A 38 -3.03 -5.91 6.49
C GLY A 38 -2.81 -5.12 7.78
N GLU A 39 -3.33 -5.60 8.90
CA GLU A 39 -3.09 -5.01 10.22
C GLU A 39 -1.60 -5.02 10.57
N GLN A 40 -0.94 -6.18 10.50
CA GLN A 40 0.47 -6.32 10.78
C GLN A 40 1.33 -5.48 9.83
N GLY A 41 1.05 -5.51 8.53
CA GLY A 41 1.71 -4.68 7.52
C GLY A 41 1.59 -3.20 7.83
N GLY A 42 0.40 -2.74 8.21
CA GLY A 42 0.13 -1.37 8.66
C GLY A 42 0.85 -0.99 9.95
N LYS A 43 1.24 -1.95 10.81
CA LYS A 43 2.09 -1.68 11.98
C LYS A 43 3.57 -1.54 11.61
N THR A 44 4.06 -2.27 10.61
CA THR A 44 5.50 -2.37 10.32
C THR A 44 6.11 -1.18 9.57
N SER A 45 5.32 -0.32 8.94
CA SER A 45 5.84 0.83 8.16
C SER A 45 5.44 2.21 8.69
N GLY A 46 5.26 2.33 10.00
CA GLY A 46 4.92 3.59 10.67
C GLY A 46 3.44 3.67 11.00
N SER A 47 3.10 4.47 12.01
CA SER A 47 1.75 4.94 12.27
C SER A 47 1.19 5.68 11.05
N GLY A 48 0.82 4.93 10.02
CA GLY A 48 -0.04 5.37 8.94
C GLY A 48 -1.45 5.33 9.51
N GLU A 49 -1.82 6.45 10.11
CA GLU A 49 -3.17 6.82 10.50
C GLU A 49 -4.09 6.36 9.37
N GLY A 50 -4.84 5.27 9.62
CA GLY A 50 -5.86 4.82 8.70
C GLY A 50 -6.81 5.99 8.56
N LEU A 51 -6.81 6.64 7.39
CA LEU A 51 -7.82 7.59 6.97
C LEU A 51 -9.13 6.83 6.77
N GLY A 52 -9.69 6.31 7.87
CA GLY A 52 -11.10 6.07 8.02
C GLY A 52 -11.75 7.44 7.99
N SER A 53 -12.37 7.76 6.87
CA SER A 53 -13.27 8.89 6.73
C SER A 53 -14.31 8.84 7.85
N SER A 54 -14.25 9.77 8.81
CA SER A 54 -15.38 10.48 9.41
C SER A 54 -14.88 11.39 10.53
N ASP A 55 -15.24 12.67 10.39
CA ASP A 55 -15.24 13.75 11.37
C ASP A 55 -14.17 14.86 11.21
N SER A 56 -14.72 16.04 10.95
CA SER A 56 -14.09 17.27 10.51
C SER A 56 -13.51 18.05 11.71
N SER A 57 -12.22 17.89 12.03
CA SER A 57 -11.53 18.85 12.93
C SER A 57 -9.99 18.81 12.90
N GLY A 58 -9.36 18.27 11.84
CA GLY A 58 -7.89 18.12 11.78
C GLY A 58 -7.18 18.80 10.60
N GLY A 59 -7.94 19.43 9.69
CA GLY A 59 -7.61 19.56 8.27
C GLY A 59 -6.68 20.70 7.82
N ASP A 60 -6.27 21.62 8.69
CA ASP A 60 -5.69 22.88 8.17
C ASP A 60 -4.17 22.94 8.13
N TYR A 61 -3.48 21.91 8.58
CA TYR A 61 -2.02 21.94 8.53
C TYR A 61 -1.50 21.18 7.33
N LYS A 62 -0.92 21.95 6.41
CA LYS A 62 -0.37 21.46 5.16
C LYS A 62 1.15 21.64 5.20
N PRO A 63 1.91 20.57 5.48
CA PRO A 63 3.36 20.64 5.54
C PRO A 63 3.99 21.24 4.28
N THR A 64 3.38 21.01 3.11
CA THR A 64 3.77 21.61 1.83
C THR A 64 3.73 23.14 1.81
N GLU A 65 2.84 23.76 2.59
CA GLU A 65 2.72 25.23 2.71
C GLU A 65 3.65 25.78 3.82
N HIS A 66 4.29 24.90 4.60
CA HIS A 66 5.18 25.23 5.71
C HIS A 66 6.61 24.69 5.50
N GLY A 67 7.11 24.73 4.26
CA GLY A 67 8.48 24.32 3.94
C GLY A 67 8.76 22.82 4.13
N GLY A 68 7.71 22.00 4.10
CA GLY A 68 7.78 20.57 4.36
C GLY A 68 7.82 20.20 5.85
N LEU A 69 7.54 21.12 6.77
CA LEU A 69 7.52 20.84 8.21
C LEU A 69 6.13 20.41 8.67
N LYS A 70 6.06 19.57 9.70
CA LYS A 70 4.86 19.16 10.43
C LYS A 70 4.47 20.20 11.49
N LYS A 71 3.27 20.07 12.10
CA LYS A 71 2.76 20.97 13.16
C LYS A 71 3.75 21.19 14.32
N ASP A 72 4.58 20.20 14.61
CA ASP A 72 5.60 20.20 15.66
C ASP A 72 6.94 20.81 15.22
N GLY A 73 7.05 21.29 13.98
CA GLY A 73 8.27 21.85 13.39
C GLY A 73 9.25 20.80 12.87
N SER A 74 8.95 19.50 12.99
CA SER A 74 9.80 18.44 12.43
C SER A 74 9.57 18.26 10.92
N PRO A 75 10.57 17.85 10.14
CA PRO A 75 10.39 17.58 8.71
C PRO A 75 9.37 16.46 8.44
N ASP A 76 8.42 16.72 7.54
CA ASP A 76 7.48 15.72 7.02
C ASP A 76 8.13 14.93 5.88
N GLN A 77 8.44 13.66 6.14
CA GLN A 77 9.03 12.72 5.16
C GLN A 77 8.13 12.48 3.94
N ARG A 78 6.83 12.76 4.03
CA ARG A 78 5.90 12.68 2.89
C ARG A 78 6.08 13.86 1.95
N VAL A 79 6.51 15.02 2.47
CA VAL A 79 6.86 16.19 1.66
C VAL A 79 8.33 16.07 1.30
N LYS A 80 8.57 15.53 0.11
CA LYS A 80 9.91 15.54 -0.48
C LYS A 80 10.27 16.99 -0.76
N GLY A 81 11.24 17.53 -0.02
CA GLY A 81 11.79 18.86 -0.30
C GLY A 81 12.31 18.86 -1.74
N ASN A 82 11.77 19.76 -2.56
CA ASN A 82 12.31 20.05 -3.89
C ASN A 82 13.56 20.92 -3.78
#